data_AF-A0A9Q9EG51-F1
#
_entry.id   AF-A0A9Q9EG51-F1
#
_cell.length_a   1.000
_cell.length_b   1.000
_cell.length_c   1.000
_cell.angle_alpha   90.00
_cell.angle_beta   90.00
_cell.angle_gamma   90.00
#
_symmetry.space_group_name_H-M   'P 1'
#
loop_
_entity.id
_entity.type
_entity.pdbx_description
1 polymer ?
#
loop_
_entity_poly.entity_id
_entity_poly.type
_entity_poly.pdbx_seq_one_letter_code
_entity_poly.pdbx_strand_id
1 'polypeptide(L)'
;MPKATKQSRSHVTREDPISKPTKSTSTKARTGRDSHLYTDDNPKTTIHGTGFKDKAAADRTLKLIADRSLIYQWQTVNTMFNRAKYHPSMKKAAEGSASTADMRAAMDVFREWLDVTYPAAQAALRCGGGFKPLLSKKVVERHLEQIKASESVSETGKQFAEVYCHLPKGKKLGNVLVDDSKPMEPDWERRRYIELDQLVPYGKGKENGQDAWKISELWAEDRGLSEKHLELIAWAWSPVPEKKLP
;
A
#
# COMPACT_ATOMS: atom_id res chain seq x y z
N MET A 1 20.15 9.03 75.62
CA MET A 1 18.93 8.19 75.73
C MET A 1 18.01 8.54 74.58
N PRO A 2 17.26 7.62 73.95
CA PRO A 2 17.47 6.19 73.70
C PRO A 2 17.72 5.89 72.19
N LYS A 3 18.39 4.76 71.90
CA LYS A 3 18.58 4.19 70.56
C LYS A 3 17.30 3.46 70.12
N ALA A 4 16.83 3.72 68.90
CA ALA A 4 15.78 2.93 68.25
C ALA A 4 16.38 2.00 67.17
N THR A 5 15.79 0.82 67.11
CA THR A 5 16.18 -0.46 66.53
C THR A 5 16.38 -0.45 65.01
N LYS A 6 17.47 -1.08 64.51
CA LYS A 6 17.63 -1.40 63.08
C LYS A 6 16.70 -2.57 62.72
N GLN A 7 15.68 -2.32 61.90
CA GLN A 7 14.92 -3.37 61.24
C GLN A 7 15.64 -3.82 59.96
N SER A 8 15.85 -5.12 59.84
CA SER A 8 16.45 -5.79 58.68
C SER A 8 15.52 -5.67 57.46
N ARG A 9 16.09 -5.23 56.33
CA ARG A 9 15.41 -5.29 55.03
C ARG A 9 15.34 -6.75 54.60
N SER A 10 14.13 -7.29 54.49
CA SER A 10 13.88 -8.60 53.90
C SER A 10 14.21 -8.57 52.40
N HIS A 11 14.96 -9.57 51.97
CA HIS A 11 15.38 -9.79 50.60
C HIS A 11 14.18 -10.33 49.81
N VAL A 12 13.56 -9.51 48.95
CA VAL A 12 12.56 -10.01 48.00
C VAL A 12 13.31 -10.68 46.85
N THR A 13 13.25 -12.01 46.82
CA THR A 13 13.69 -12.84 45.70
C THR A 13 12.89 -12.48 44.46
N ARG A 14 13.57 -12.10 43.38
CA ARG A 14 12.99 -11.98 42.04
C ARG A 14 12.65 -13.38 41.55
N GLU A 15 11.41 -13.63 41.19
CA GLU A 15 11.04 -14.85 40.48
C GLU A 15 11.40 -14.74 38.99
N ASP A 16 11.96 -15.82 38.46
CA ASP A 16 12.39 -15.97 37.08
C ASP A 16 11.22 -15.92 36.08
N PRO A 17 11.37 -15.28 34.90
CA PRO A 17 10.26 -15.01 33.97
C PRO A 17 9.89 -16.19 33.06
N ILE A 18 10.20 -17.44 33.43
CA ILE A 18 9.93 -18.62 32.59
C ILE A 18 9.27 -19.71 33.44
N SER A 19 7.96 -19.54 33.66
CA SER A 19 7.09 -20.62 34.11
C SER A 19 5.92 -20.79 33.15
N LYS A 20 5.82 -22.00 32.58
CA LYS A 20 4.83 -22.43 31.58
C LYS A 20 3.40 -22.22 32.10
N PRO A 21 2.47 -21.65 31.32
CA PRO A 21 1.08 -21.56 31.76
C PRO A 21 0.44 -22.95 31.73
N THR A 22 -0.04 -23.34 32.90
CA THR A 22 -0.93 -24.46 33.18
C THR A 22 -2.23 -24.32 32.38
N LYS A 23 -2.71 -25.44 31.83
CA LYS A 23 -3.96 -25.53 31.05
C LYS A 23 -5.14 -25.14 31.94
N SER A 24 -5.67 -23.93 31.75
CA SER A 24 -7.01 -23.57 32.21
C SER A 24 -8.04 -24.01 31.17
N THR A 25 -8.94 -24.88 31.60
CA THR A 25 -10.04 -25.42 30.81
C THR A 25 -11.06 -24.32 30.56
N SER A 26 -10.93 -23.64 29.41
CA SER A 26 -12.03 -22.88 28.81
C SER A 26 -12.31 -23.49 27.43
N THR A 27 -13.27 -24.40 27.38
CA THR A 27 -13.84 -24.92 26.14
C THR A 27 -14.71 -23.83 25.48
N LYS A 28 -14.07 -22.78 24.95
CA LYS A 28 -14.62 -22.03 23.83
C LYS A 28 -14.24 -22.80 22.57
N ALA A 29 -15.22 -23.49 21.99
CA ALA A 29 -15.09 -24.06 20.66
C ALA A 29 -14.55 -22.98 19.72
N ARG A 30 -13.30 -23.14 19.26
CA ARG A 30 -12.72 -22.31 18.20
C ARG A 30 -13.53 -22.59 16.95
N THR A 31 -14.58 -21.80 16.71
CA THR A 31 -15.25 -21.74 15.41
C THR A 31 -14.14 -21.47 14.40
N GLY A 32 -14.04 -22.28 13.34
CA GLY A 32 -12.94 -22.31 12.36
C GLY A 32 -12.74 -21.01 11.56
N ARG A 33 -12.48 -19.90 12.24
CA ARG A 33 -12.13 -18.58 11.72
C ARG A 33 -10.64 -18.27 11.84
N ASP A 34 -9.84 -19.23 12.32
CA ASP A 34 -8.40 -19.06 12.54
C ASP A 34 -7.54 -19.39 11.29
N SER A 35 -8.14 -19.63 10.13
CA SER A 35 -7.43 -19.73 8.83
C SER A 35 -7.81 -18.62 7.85
N HIS A 36 -8.22 -17.46 8.37
CA HIS A 36 -8.68 -16.31 7.58
C HIS A 36 -7.54 -15.45 6.99
N LEU A 37 -6.32 -15.97 6.93
CA LEU A 37 -5.18 -15.19 6.39
C LEU A 37 -5.26 -15.05 4.86
N TYR A 38 -6.11 -15.85 4.21
CA TYR A 38 -6.14 -16.02 2.76
C TYR A 38 -7.54 -16.02 2.13
N THR A 39 -8.57 -15.68 2.89
CA THR A 39 -9.94 -15.55 2.38
C THR A 39 -10.25 -14.07 2.21
N ASP A 40 -10.80 -13.70 1.06
CA ASP A 40 -11.21 -12.33 0.78
C ASP A 40 -12.55 -12.03 1.46
N ASP A 41 -12.55 -11.07 2.39
CA ASP A 41 -13.74 -10.63 3.13
C ASP A 41 -14.62 -9.65 2.35
N ASN A 42 -14.21 -9.18 1.17
CA ASN A 42 -14.98 -8.21 0.39
C ASN A 42 -15.23 -8.66 -1.06
N PRO A 43 -16.21 -9.56 -1.28
CA PRO A 43 -16.43 -10.23 -2.58
C PRO A 43 -16.77 -9.28 -3.73
N LYS A 44 -17.22 -8.05 -3.45
CA LYS A 44 -17.59 -7.06 -4.49
C LYS A 44 -16.36 -6.43 -5.15
N THR A 45 -15.28 -6.26 -4.40
CA THR A 45 -14.04 -5.62 -4.87
C THR A 45 -12.94 -6.64 -5.17
N THR A 46 -13.23 -7.93 -5.00
CA THR A 46 -12.30 -9.04 -5.27
C THR A 46 -12.12 -9.25 -6.76
N ILE A 47 -10.87 -9.37 -7.21
CA ILE A 47 -10.58 -9.84 -8.57
C ILE A 47 -10.81 -11.36 -8.62
N HIS A 48 -11.87 -11.79 -9.29
CA HIS A 48 -12.14 -13.20 -9.52
C HIS A 48 -11.17 -13.81 -10.56
N GLY A 49 -10.85 -15.09 -10.40
CA GLY A 49 -10.00 -15.81 -11.36
C GLY A 49 -8.50 -15.76 -11.07
N THR A 50 -8.09 -15.14 -9.96
CA THR A 50 -6.72 -15.27 -9.44
C THR A 50 -6.47 -16.69 -8.92
N GLY A 51 -5.25 -17.19 -9.04
CA GLY A 51 -4.93 -18.55 -8.66
C GLY A 51 -3.45 -18.90 -8.75
N PHE A 52 -3.09 -20.01 -8.10
CA PHE A 52 -1.71 -20.46 -7.94
C PHE A 52 -1.53 -21.96 -8.22
N LYS A 53 -2.55 -22.60 -8.82
CA LYS A 53 -2.59 -24.05 -9.02
C LYS A 53 -1.60 -24.57 -10.06
N ASP A 54 -1.37 -23.80 -11.11
CA ASP A 54 -0.60 -24.14 -12.29
C ASP A 54 0.00 -22.87 -12.91
N LYS A 55 0.97 -23.03 -13.83
CA LYS A 55 1.61 -21.92 -14.54
C LYS A 55 0.59 -21.01 -15.23
N ALA A 56 -0.42 -21.57 -15.88
CA ALA A 56 -1.43 -20.80 -16.60
C ALA A 56 -2.29 -19.94 -15.65
N ALA A 57 -2.55 -20.40 -14.42
CA ALA A 57 -3.23 -19.66 -13.38
C ALA A 57 -2.36 -18.52 -12.84
N ALA A 58 -1.05 -18.75 -12.69
CA ALA A 58 -0.11 -17.69 -12.33
C ALA A 58 -0.06 -16.59 -13.40
N ASP A 59 0.10 -16.98 -14.68
CA ASP A 59 0.10 -16.06 -15.81
C ASP A 59 -1.23 -15.28 -15.92
N ARG A 60 -2.37 -15.94 -15.71
CA ARG A 60 -3.68 -15.26 -15.63
C ARG A 60 -3.74 -14.27 -14.47
N THR A 61 -3.24 -14.65 -13.29
CA THR A 61 -3.22 -13.76 -12.12
C THR A 61 -2.42 -12.50 -12.40
N LEU A 62 -1.23 -12.62 -12.99
CA LEU A 62 -0.40 -11.47 -13.36
C LEU A 62 -1.11 -10.54 -14.35
N LYS A 63 -1.83 -11.10 -15.33
CA LYS A 63 -2.63 -10.32 -16.28
C LYS A 63 -3.77 -9.57 -15.61
N LEU A 64 -4.50 -10.22 -14.69
CA LEU A 64 -5.65 -9.63 -14.01
C LEU A 64 -5.29 -8.44 -13.12
N ILE A 65 -4.08 -8.42 -12.57
CA ILE A 65 -3.62 -7.37 -11.64
C ILE A 65 -2.74 -6.31 -12.31
N ALA A 66 -2.44 -6.44 -13.61
CA ALA A 66 -1.46 -5.60 -14.31
C ALA A 66 -1.77 -4.10 -14.23
N ASP A 67 -3.06 -3.75 -14.21
CA ASP A 67 -3.53 -2.36 -14.14
C ASP A 67 -3.65 -1.81 -12.71
N ARG A 68 -3.36 -2.62 -11.68
CA ARG A 68 -3.32 -2.19 -10.29
C ARG A 68 -1.97 -1.56 -9.92
N SER A 69 -1.90 -0.89 -8.77
CA SER A 69 -0.63 -0.35 -8.26
C SER A 69 0.41 -1.44 -8.00
N LEU A 70 1.69 -1.11 -8.14
CA LEU A 70 2.79 -2.07 -7.90
C LEU A 70 2.75 -2.66 -6.49
N ILE A 71 2.30 -1.91 -5.48
CA ILE A 71 2.15 -2.42 -4.12
C ILE A 71 1.04 -3.48 -4.04
N TYR A 72 -0.10 -3.28 -4.72
CA TYR A 72 -1.17 -4.27 -4.78
C TYR A 72 -0.74 -5.51 -5.55
N GLN A 73 -0.05 -5.31 -6.68
CA GLN A 73 0.50 -6.41 -7.47
C GLN A 73 1.45 -7.26 -6.61
N TRP A 74 2.39 -6.62 -5.91
CA TRP A 74 3.32 -7.30 -5.02
C TRP A 74 2.61 -8.05 -3.89
N GLN A 75 1.63 -7.44 -3.24
CA GLN A 75 0.84 -8.10 -2.19
C GLN A 75 0.12 -9.33 -2.72
N THR A 76 -0.49 -9.23 -3.90
CA THR A 76 -1.22 -10.33 -4.52
C THR A 76 -0.28 -11.46 -4.92
N VAL A 77 0.82 -11.15 -5.62
CA VAL A 77 1.81 -12.15 -6.06
C VAL A 77 2.47 -12.82 -4.86
N ASN A 78 2.92 -12.06 -3.87
CA ASN A 78 3.52 -12.61 -2.65
C ASN A 78 2.52 -13.50 -1.88
N THR A 79 1.24 -13.13 -1.85
CA THR A 79 0.19 -13.94 -1.25
C THR A 79 0.00 -15.25 -2.01
N MET A 80 -0.12 -15.21 -3.33
CA MET A 80 -0.32 -16.41 -4.16
C MET A 80 0.89 -17.34 -4.11
N PHE A 81 2.11 -16.80 -4.12
CA PHE A 81 3.35 -17.54 -3.95
C PHE A 81 3.37 -18.31 -2.61
N ASN A 82 3.04 -17.63 -1.50
CA ASN A 82 3.02 -18.27 -0.19
C ASN A 82 1.87 -19.28 -0.04
N ARG A 83 0.71 -19.03 -0.66
CA ARG A 83 -0.40 -20.00 -0.71
C ARG A 83 0.02 -21.28 -1.44
N ALA A 84 0.69 -21.17 -2.58
CA ALA A 84 1.26 -22.32 -3.29
C ALA A 84 2.31 -23.04 -2.43
N LYS A 85 3.29 -22.30 -1.91
CA LYS A 85 4.41 -22.83 -1.13
C LYS A 85 3.96 -23.64 0.09
N TYR A 86 2.93 -23.16 0.79
CA TYR A 86 2.44 -23.79 2.03
C TYR A 86 1.18 -24.64 1.84
N HIS A 87 0.76 -24.89 0.59
CA HIS A 87 -0.45 -25.64 0.31
C HIS A 87 -0.36 -27.09 0.85
N PRO A 88 -1.43 -27.66 1.44
CA PRO A 88 -1.39 -29.02 1.99
C PRO A 88 -0.96 -30.10 1.00
N SER A 89 -1.30 -29.97 -0.29
CA SER A 89 -0.85 -30.92 -1.32
C SER A 89 0.66 -30.86 -1.57
N MET A 90 1.33 -29.73 -1.31
CA MET A 90 2.80 -29.66 -1.33
C MET A 90 3.44 -30.41 -0.16
N LYS A 91 2.75 -30.54 0.99
CA LYS A 91 3.28 -31.22 2.19
C LYS A 91 3.02 -32.73 2.20
N LYS A 92 1.97 -33.18 1.52
CA LYS A 92 1.48 -34.58 1.56
C LYS A 92 1.76 -35.39 0.31
N ALA A 93 2.13 -34.75 -0.79
CA ALA A 93 2.44 -35.45 -2.02
C ALA A 93 3.84 -36.07 -1.97
N ALA A 94 3.97 -37.25 -2.57
CA ALA A 94 5.27 -37.75 -2.99
C ALA A 94 5.91 -36.71 -3.92
N GLU A 95 7.20 -36.47 -3.71
CA GLU A 95 7.98 -35.55 -4.54
C GLU A 95 7.88 -35.96 -6.01
N GLY A 96 7.30 -35.09 -6.85
CA GLY A 96 7.15 -35.35 -8.29
C GLY A 96 5.72 -35.65 -8.77
N SER A 97 4.70 -35.62 -7.90
CA SER A 97 3.30 -35.69 -8.36
C SER A 97 2.93 -34.51 -9.29
N ALA A 98 2.03 -34.74 -10.25
CA ALA A 98 1.60 -33.71 -11.21
C ALA A 98 1.11 -32.41 -10.51
N SER A 99 0.33 -32.54 -9.43
CA SER A 99 -0.14 -31.38 -8.64
C SER A 99 1.01 -30.58 -8.02
N THR A 100 2.08 -31.24 -7.57
CA THR A 100 3.27 -30.56 -7.06
C THR A 100 4.13 -29.94 -8.15
N ALA A 101 4.18 -30.54 -9.34
CA ALA A 101 4.87 -29.96 -10.48
C ALA A 101 4.17 -28.69 -10.99
N ASP A 102 2.83 -28.72 -11.09
CA ASP A 102 2.03 -27.58 -11.53
C ASP A 102 2.14 -26.38 -10.58
N MET A 103 2.06 -26.61 -9.27
CA MET A 103 2.21 -25.54 -8.28
C MET A 103 3.64 -25.00 -8.24
N ARG A 104 4.67 -25.84 -8.44
CA ARG A 104 6.06 -25.36 -8.56
C ARG A 104 6.21 -24.47 -9.78
N ALA A 105 5.66 -24.86 -10.92
CA ALA A 105 5.68 -24.03 -12.13
C ALA A 105 4.95 -22.68 -11.92
N ALA A 106 3.86 -22.65 -11.14
CA ALA A 106 3.21 -21.41 -10.72
C ALA A 106 4.12 -20.56 -9.81
N MET A 107 4.80 -21.19 -8.85
CA MET A 107 5.74 -20.52 -7.94
C MET A 107 6.92 -19.91 -8.68
N ASP A 108 7.43 -20.57 -9.72
CA ASP A 108 8.54 -20.06 -10.53
C ASP A 108 8.16 -18.76 -11.26
N VAL A 109 6.96 -18.71 -11.84
CA VAL A 109 6.41 -17.48 -12.45
C VAL A 109 6.32 -16.34 -11.43
N PHE A 110 5.78 -16.62 -10.24
CA PHE A 110 5.68 -15.59 -9.21
C PHE A 110 7.04 -15.18 -8.65
N ARG A 111 8.00 -16.10 -8.54
CA ARG A 111 9.36 -15.82 -8.10
C ARG A 111 10.06 -14.88 -9.06
N GLU A 112 10.02 -15.19 -10.36
CA GLU A 112 10.56 -14.33 -11.42
C GLU A 112 9.95 -12.92 -11.36
N TRP A 113 8.64 -12.84 -11.17
CA TRP A 113 7.98 -11.55 -11.04
C TRP A 113 8.45 -10.78 -9.79
N LEU A 114 8.56 -11.45 -8.64
CA LEU A 114 8.96 -10.81 -7.36
C LEU A 114 10.43 -10.37 -7.33
N ASP A 115 11.32 -11.13 -7.96
CA ASP A 115 12.76 -10.91 -7.86
C ASP A 115 13.31 -10.06 -9.02
N VAL A 116 12.64 -10.08 -10.19
CA VAL A 116 13.10 -9.36 -11.39
C VAL A 116 12.11 -8.27 -11.79
N THR A 117 10.86 -8.63 -12.07
CA THR A 117 9.88 -7.69 -12.65
C THR A 117 9.51 -6.57 -11.69
N TYR A 118 9.23 -6.90 -10.42
CA TYR A 118 8.83 -5.93 -9.41
C TYR A 118 9.95 -4.94 -9.07
N PRO A 119 11.21 -5.35 -8.77
CA PRO A 119 12.28 -4.41 -8.51
C PRO A 119 12.60 -3.51 -9.71
N ALA A 120 12.58 -4.06 -10.93
CA ALA A 120 12.75 -3.27 -12.15
C ALA A 120 11.63 -2.23 -12.32
N ALA A 121 10.38 -2.62 -12.12
CA ALA A 121 9.24 -1.71 -12.18
C ALA A 121 9.30 -0.64 -11.08
N GLN A 122 9.72 -1.01 -9.87
CA GLN A 122 9.91 -0.08 -8.76
C GLN A 122 11.03 0.93 -9.06
N ALA A 123 12.14 0.47 -9.65
CA ALA A 123 13.26 1.33 -10.05
C ALA A 123 12.89 2.28 -11.21
N ALA A 124 11.98 1.87 -12.09
CA ALA A 124 11.46 2.70 -13.17
C ALA A 124 10.50 3.81 -12.68
N LEU A 125 9.99 3.71 -11.44
CA LEU A 125 9.11 4.76 -10.89
C LEU A 125 9.89 6.06 -10.67
N ARG A 126 9.39 7.14 -11.29
CA ARG A 126 9.92 8.50 -11.13
C ARG A 126 9.73 9.04 -9.71
N CYS A 127 10.45 10.11 -9.39
CA CYS A 127 10.26 10.92 -8.18
C CYS A 127 10.27 10.10 -6.88
N GLY A 128 11.33 9.29 -6.67
CA GLY A 128 11.52 8.55 -5.43
C GLY A 128 10.49 7.44 -5.17
N GLY A 129 10.03 6.76 -6.23
CA GLY A 129 9.08 5.65 -6.10
C GLY A 129 7.61 6.04 -6.27
N GLY A 130 7.33 6.93 -7.23
CA GLY A 130 5.97 7.30 -7.65
C GLY A 130 5.48 8.60 -7.02
N PHE A 131 6.30 9.66 -7.08
CA PHE A 131 5.98 10.98 -6.52
C PHE A 131 5.76 10.92 -5.01
N LYS A 132 6.70 10.32 -4.29
CA LYS A 132 6.69 10.21 -2.82
C LYS A 132 7.71 11.18 -2.22
N PRO A 133 7.50 11.68 -0.98
CA PRO A 133 6.35 11.45 -0.09
C PRO A 133 5.08 12.18 -0.55
N LEU A 134 3.93 11.73 -0.02
CA LEU A 134 2.66 12.44 -0.22
C LEU A 134 2.59 13.65 0.72
N LEU A 135 1.93 14.72 0.26
CA LEU A 135 1.52 15.83 1.14
C LEU A 135 0.62 15.30 2.27
N SER A 136 0.72 15.90 3.45
CA SER A 136 -0.17 15.53 4.54
C SER A 136 -1.64 15.78 4.19
N LYS A 137 -2.54 14.96 4.74
CA LYS A 137 -3.99 15.14 4.54
C LYS A 137 -4.47 16.53 4.92
N LYS A 138 -3.89 17.10 5.98
CA LYS A 138 -4.23 18.45 6.46
C LYS A 138 -3.94 19.53 5.44
N VAL A 139 -2.87 19.37 4.65
CA VAL A 139 -2.52 20.34 3.62
C VAL A 139 -3.43 20.20 2.41
N VAL A 140 -3.71 18.98 1.96
CA VAL A 140 -4.70 18.78 0.88
C VAL A 140 -6.08 19.29 1.30
N GLU A 141 -6.49 19.03 2.55
CA GLU A 141 -7.77 19.48 3.11
C GLU A 141 -7.88 21.01 3.16
N ARG A 142 -6.80 21.72 3.50
CA ARG A 142 -6.76 23.19 3.51
C ARG A 142 -7.08 23.79 2.13
N HIS A 143 -6.66 23.12 1.06
CA HIS A 143 -6.89 23.57 -0.32
C HIS A 143 -8.12 22.92 -0.96
N LEU A 144 -8.88 22.08 -0.25
CA LEU A 144 -9.94 21.27 -0.86
C LEU A 144 -11.04 22.12 -1.50
N GLU A 145 -11.44 23.22 -0.87
CA GLU A 145 -12.45 24.13 -1.43
C GLU A 145 -11.94 24.83 -2.71
N GLN A 146 -10.67 25.24 -2.72
CA GLN A 146 -10.05 25.82 -3.92
C GLN A 146 -9.95 24.79 -5.04
N ILE A 147 -9.55 23.56 -4.72
CA ILE A 147 -9.49 22.43 -5.64
C ILE A 147 -10.87 22.14 -6.26
N LYS A 148 -11.93 22.14 -5.45
CA LYS A 148 -13.30 21.90 -5.91
C LYS A 148 -13.81 23.02 -6.82
N ALA A 149 -13.48 24.27 -6.49
CA ALA A 149 -13.91 25.44 -7.25
C ALA A 149 -13.12 25.69 -8.54
N SER A 150 -11.88 25.18 -8.65
CA SER A 150 -11.03 25.40 -9.82
C SER A 150 -11.54 24.65 -11.06
N GLU A 151 -11.52 25.36 -12.20
CA GLU A 151 -11.83 24.81 -13.52
C GLU A 151 -10.63 24.06 -14.13
N SER A 152 -9.40 24.34 -13.67
CA SER A 152 -8.21 23.70 -14.22
C SER A 152 -7.96 22.32 -13.62
N VAL A 153 -8.46 22.06 -12.40
CA VAL A 153 -8.31 20.75 -11.77
C VAL A 153 -9.31 19.78 -12.40
N SER A 154 -8.81 18.65 -12.89
CA SER A 154 -9.66 17.58 -13.44
C SER A 154 -10.64 17.03 -12.39
N GLU A 155 -11.82 16.60 -12.84
CA GLU A 155 -12.83 15.99 -11.96
C GLU A 155 -12.27 14.78 -11.19
N THR A 156 -11.40 13.99 -11.83
CA THR A 156 -10.68 12.89 -11.17
C THR A 156 -9.71 13.37 -10.09
N GLY A 157 -9.06 14.52 -10.29
CA GLY A 157 -8.19 15.13 -9.29
C GLY A 157 -8.98 15.64 -8.08
N LYS A 158 -10.15 16.25 -8.31
CA LYS A 158 -11.08 16.65 -7.25
C LYS A 158 -11.56 15.45 -6.43
N GLN A 159 -11.98 14.38 -7.10
CA GLN A 159 -12.39 13.14 -6.46
C GLN A 159 -11.26 12.51 -5.64
N PHE A 160 -10.04 12.44 -6.19
CA PHE A 160 -8.89 11.92 -5.46
C PHE A 160 -8.61 12.75 -4.20
N ALA A 161 -8.60 14.08 -4.28
CA ALA A 161 -8.34 14.95 -3.14
C ALA A 161 -9.35 14.70 -2.01
N GLU A 162 -10.63 14.59 -2.36
CA GLU A 162 -11.71 14.29 -1.42
C GLU A 162 -11.54 12.91 -0.76
N VAL A 163 -11.29 11.87 -1.56
CA VAL A 163 -11.05 10.51 -1.06
C VAL A 163 -9.80 10.46 -0.17
N TYR A 164 -8.73 11.16 -0.54
CA TYR A 164 -7.47 11.16 0.20
C TYR A 164 -7.62 11.80 1.58
N CYS A 165 -8.32 12.93 1.68
CA CYS A 165 -8.60 13.60 2.94
C CYS A 165 -9.43 12.71 3.89
N HIS A 166 -10.44 12.01 3.37
CA HIS A 166 -11.34 11.16 4.16
C HIS A 166 -10.83 9.71 4.35
N LEU A 167 -9.66 9.37 3.80
CA LEU A 167 -9.13 8.02 3.87
C LEU A 167 -8.93 7.60 5.35
N PRO A 168 -9.41 6.44 5.80
CA PRO A 168 -9.20 5.99 7.18
C PRO A 168 -7.72 5.83 7.53
N LYS A 169 -7.36 6.03 8.80
CA LYS A 169 -5.99 5.84 9.29
C LYS A 169 -5.54 4.39 9.03
N GLY A 170 -4.36 4.23 8.42
CA GLY A 170 -3.79 2.91 8.10
C GLY A 170 -4.26 2.31 6.78
N LYS A 171 -5.32 2.84 6.14
CA LYS A 171 -5.72 2.43 4.79
C LYS A 171 -4.73 3.00 3.76
N LYS A 172 -4.28 2.16 2.82
CA LYS A 172 -3.35 2.53 1.75
C LYS A 172 -4.11 2.83 0.46
N LEU A 173 -3.61 3.77 -0.35
CA LEU A 173 -4.20 4.13 -1.64
C LEU A 173 -4.25 2.95 -2.62
N GLY A 174 -3.22 2.10 -2.66
CA GLY A 174 -3.23 0.86 -3.46
C GLY A 174 -4.37 -0.13 -3.13
N ASN A 175 -5.01 0.05 -1.97
CA ASN A 175 -6.13 -0.79 -1.52
C ASN A 175 -7.49 -0.09 -1.66
N VAL A 176 -7.56 1.03 -2.38
CA VAL A 176 -8.80 1.77 -2.64
C VAL A 176 -8.97 1.89 -4.13
N LEU A 177 -10.01 1.24 -4.66
CA LEU A 177 -10.37 1.33 -6.07
C LEU A 177 -10.84 2.74 -6.44
N VAL A 178 -10.59 3.12 -7.69
CA VAL A 178 -11.24 4.31 -8.28
C VAL A 178 -12.72 4.02 -8.52
N ASP A 179 -13.03 2.82 -9.01
CA ASP A 179 -14.39 2.33 -9.23
C ASP A 179 -14.54 0.92 -8.62
N ASP A 180 -15.34 0.82 -7.55
CA ASP A 180 -15.58 -0.44 -6.84
C ASP A 180 -16.30 -1.49 -7.72
N SER A 181 -16.97 -1.08 -8.80
CA SER A 181 -17.62 -1.99 -9.74
C SER A 181 -16.63 -2.66 -10.71
N LYS A 182 -15.39 -2.16 -10.76
CA LYS A 182 -14.36 -2.60 -11.71
C LYS A 182 -13.06 -2.97 -10.98
N PRO A 183 -13.00 -4.15 -10.34
CA PRO A 183 -11.88 -4.51 -9.48
C PRO A 183 -10.55 -4.69 -10.21
N MET A 184 -10.58 -4.91 -11.53
CA MET A 184 -9.39 -5.00 -12.38
C MET A 184 -8.84 -3.64 -12.81
N GLU A 185 -9.62 -2.56 -12.68
CA GLU A 185 -9.18 -1.21 -13.04
C GLU A 185 -8.26 -0.60 -11.96
N PRO A 186 -7.56 0.51 -12.29
CA PRO A 186 -6.64 1.16 -11.37
C PRO A 186 -7.23 1.48 -9.99
N ASP A 187 -6.40 1.30 -8.96
CA ASP A 187 -6.60 1.92 -7.65
C ASP A 187 -6.10 3.37 -7.65
N TRP A 188 -6.40 4.10 -6.58
CA TRP A 188 -6.02 5.51 -6.47
C TRP A 188 -4.52 5.75 -6.46
N GLU A 189 -3.68 4.77 -6.05
CA GLU A 189 -2.22 4.92 -6.12
C GLU A 189 -1.73 4.84 -7.57
N ARG A 190 -2.27 3.88 -8.35
CA ARG A 190 -1.95 3.78 -9.79
C ARG A 190 -2.49 4.96 -10.57
N ARG A 191 -3.74 5.37 -10.34
CA ARG A 191 -4.34 6.53 -11.00
C ARG A 191 -3.52 7.78 -10.72
N ARG A 192 -3.21 8.06 -9.46
CA ARG A 192 -2.38 9.21 -9.06
C ARG A 192 -1.05 9.23 -9.81
N TYR A 193 -0.37 8.08 -9.91
CA TYR A 193 0.91 8.02 -10.62
C TYR A 193 0.77 8.37 -12.10
N ILE A 194 -0.23 7.83 -12.80
CA ILE A 194 -0.48 8.11 -14.22
C ILE A 194 -0.73 9.60 -14.44
N GLU A 195 -1.56 10.22 -13.60
CA GLU A 195 -1.92 11.63 -13.74
C GLU A 195 -0.71 12.52 -13.46
N LEU A 196 0.02 12.28 -12.36
CA LEU A 196 1.23 13.05 -12.05
C LEU A 196 2.34 12.89 -13.10
N ASP A 197 2.45 11.73 -13.74
CA ASP A 197 3.40 11.51 -14.83
C ASP A 197 3.14 12.43 -16.03
N GLN A 198 1.86 12.69 -16.33
CA GLN A 198 1.44 13.63 -17.37
C GLN A 198 1.60 15.09 -16.92
N LEU A 199 1.29 15.40 -15.66
CA LEU A 199 1.34 16.76 -15.13
C LEU A 199 2.76 17.28 -14.91
N VAL A 200 3.72 16.39 -14.64
CA VAL A 200 5.12 16.73 -14.35
C VAL A 200 6.01 16.35 -15.54
N PRO A 201 6.42 17.33 -16.38
CA PRO A 201 7.21 17.06 -17.57
C PRO A 201 8.49 16.25 -17.28
N TYR A 202 8.69 15.19 -18.05
CA TYR A 202 9.90 14.37 -17.98
C TYR A 202 11.14 15.13 -18.45
N GLY A 203 12.30 14.81 -17.88
CA GLY A 203 13.61 15.28 -18.36
C GLY A 203 13.96 16.75 -18.08
N LYS A 204 13.10 17.50 -17.37
CA LYS A 204 13.33 18.92 -17.03
C LYS A 204 13.76 19.17 -15.60
N GLY A 205 14.08 18.13 -14.82
CA GLY A 205 14.44 18.26 -13.40
C GLY A 205 13.30 18.71 -12.48
N LYS A 206 12.09 18.93 -13.01
CA LYS A 206 10.87 19.32 -12.27
C LYS A 206 10.43 18.31 -11.22
N GLU A 207 10.88 17.07 -11.36
CA GLU A 207 10.74 15.99 -10.40
C GLU A 207 11.65 16.11 -9.17
N ASN A 208 12.74 16.87 -9.27
CA ASN A 208 13.77 16.97 -8.23
C ASN A 208 13.53 18.10 -7.24
N GLY A 209 12.54 18.97 -7.50
CA GLY A 209 12.14 20.04 -6.61
C GLY A 209 11.71 21.31 -7.34
N GLN A 210 11.36 22.32 -6.56
CA GLN A 210 10.83 23.60 -7.02
C GLN A 210 11.77 24.40 -7.93
N ASP A 211 13.08 24.18 -7.87
CA ASP A 211 14.07 25.05 -8.56
C ASP A 211 14.00 24.93 -10.08
N ALA A 212 13.50 23.80 -10.59
CA ALA A 212 13.27 23.57 -12.02
C ALA A 212 11.92 24.12 -12.52
N TRP A 213 11.11 24.69 -11.63
CA TRP A 213 9.82 25.29 -11.97
C TRP A 213 9.94 26.81 -12.06
N LYS A 214 9.23 27.42 -13.01
CA LYS A 214 9.09 28.88 -13.02
C LYS A 214 8.22 29.31 -11.85
N ILE A 215 8.52 30.47 -11.29
CA ILE A 215 7.73 31.04 -10.17
C ILE A 215 6.25 31.14 -10.55
N SER A 216 5.94 31.62 -11.76
CA SER A 216 4.56 31.73 -12.27
C SER A 216 3.86 30.39 -12.49
N GLU A 217 4.60 29.28 -12.57
CA GLU A 217 3.99 27.94 -12.64
C GLU A 217 3.57 27.45 -11.26
N LEU A 218 4.13 27.98 -10.17
CA LEU A 218 3.85 27.54 -8.80
C LEU A 218 3.04 28.54 -7.98
N TRP A 219 3.12 29.82 -8.32
CA TRP A 219 2.59 30.92 -7.52
C TRP A 219 1.81 31.89 -8.40
N ALA A 220 0.65 32.32 -7.92
CA ALA A 220 -0.12 33.42 -8.48
C ALA A 220 0.48 34.78 -8.04
N GLU A 221 0.08 35.86 -8.71
CA GLU A 221 0.60 37.21 -8.46
C GLU A 221 0.30 37.72 -7.05
N ASP A 222 -0.78 37.25 -6.43
CA ASP A 222 -1.22 37.57 -5.08
C ASP A 222 -0.49 36.76 -3.98
N ARG A 223 0.55 36.00 -4.35
CA ARG A 223 1.24 35.00 -3.51
C ARG A 223 0.36 33.79 -3.13
N GLY A 224 -0.77 33.61 -3.80
CA GLY A 224 -1.55 32.38 -3.79
C GLY A 224 -0.92 31.27 -4.63
N LEU A 225 -1.56 30.11 -4.64
CA LEU A 225 -1.17 29.00 -5.52
C LEU A 225 -1.60 29.31 -6.95
N SER A 226 -0.75 29.01 -7.92
CA SER A 226 -1.19 28.98 -9.32
C SER A 226 -2.17 27.83 -9.54
N GLU A 227 -3.00 27.92 -10.58
CA GLU A 227 -3.87 26.82 -11.02
C GLU A 227 -3.08 25.51 -11.26
N LYS A 228 -1.88 25.63 -11.83
CA LYS A 228 -1.02 24.46 -12.07
C LYS A 228 -0.54 23.82 -10.78
N HIS A 229 -0.18 24.62 -9.77
CA HIS A 229 0.26 24.10 -8.48
C HIS A 229 -0.90 23.48 -7.71
N LEU A 230 -2.08 24.10 -7.79
CA LEU A 230 -3.31 23.58 -7.21
C LEU A 230 -3.67 22.21 -7.79
N GLU A 231 -3.49 22.03 -9.10
CA GLU A 231 -3.65 20.73 -9.77
C GLU A 231 -2.68 19.65 -9.25
N LEU A 232 -1.42 20.00 -8.98
CA LEU A 232 -0.46 19.07 -8.37
C LEU A 232 -0.86 18.71 -6.93
N ILE A 233 -1.28 19.70 -6.15
CA ILE A 233 -1.70 19.54 -4.76
C ILE A 233 -2.97 18.70 -4.67
N ALA A 234 -3.88 18.80 -5.65
CA ALA A 234 -5.05 17.93 -5.75
C ALA A 234 -4.62 16.46 -5.73
N TRP A 235 -3.51 16.10 -6.39
CA TRP A 235 -2.90 14.77 -6.37
C TRP A 235 -1.97 14.49 -5.17
N ALA A 236 -2.09 15.27 -4.09
CA ALA A 236 -1.28 15.16 -2.88
C ALA A 236 0.24 15.18 -3.17
N TRP A 237 0.67 16.00 -4.13
CA TRP A 237 2.08 16.19 -4.45
C TRP A 237 2.41 17.66 -4.67
N SER A 238 3.61 18.07 -4.30
CA SER A 238 4.14 19.38 -4.64
C SER A 238 5.65 19.30 -4.79
N PRO A 239 6.25 20.02 -5.76
CA PRO A 239 7.70 20.20 -5.82
C PRO A 239 8.21 21.15 -4.73
N VAL A 240 7.30 21.83 -4.02
CA VAL A 240 7.58 22.74 -2.91
C VAL A 240 7.42 21.99 -1.58
N PRO A 241 8.35 22.14 -0.62
CA PRO A 241 8.19 21.57 0.70
C PRO A 241 6.90 22.02 1.38
N GLU A 242 6.21 21.09 2.04
CA GLU A 242 4.90 21.33 2.69
C GLU A 242 4.86 22.56 3.60
N LYS A 243 5.97 22.86 4.29
CA LYS A 243 6.11 24.02 5.20
C LYS A 243 6.04 25.39 4.50
N LYS A 244 6.23 25.43 3.19
CA LYS A 244 6.18 26.65 2.38
C LYS A 244 4.84 26.83 1.67
N LEU A 245 3.94 25.84 1.75
CA LEU A 245 2.59 25.95 1.18
C LEU A 245 1.70 26.82 2.10
N PRO A 246 0.90 27.72 1.52
CA PRO A 246 0.06 28.66 2.25
C PRO A 246 -1.05 27.98 3.07
#